data_AF-A0A2E5M552-F1
#
_entry.id   AF-A0A2E5M552-F1
#
_cell.length_a   1.000
_cell.length_b   1.000
_cell.length_c   1.000
_cell.angle_alpha   90.00
_cell.angle_beta   90.00
_cell.angle_gamma   90.00
#
_symmetry.space_group_name_H-M   'P 1'
#
loop_
_entity.id
_entity.type
_entity.pdbx_description
1 polymer ?
#
loop_
_entity_poly.entity_id
_entity_poly.type
_entity_poly.pdbx_seq_one_letter_code
_entity_poly.pdbx_strand_id
1 'polypeptide(L)' 'MHGISRKAWRFAGEMRAIATNYSSVSLPDGFHEAAAKRQERMAGFKNKPPAKIDPVIEALLNHP' A
#
# COMPACT_ATOMS: atom_id res chain seq x y z
N MET A 1 0.37 5.90 -19.54
CA MET A 1 -0.21 5.51 -18.24
C MET A 1 0.55 6.27 -17.15
N HIS A 2 -0.08 7.15 -16.36
CA HIS A 2 0.61 7.88 -15.29
C HIS A 2 0.78 6.95 -14.08
N GLY A 3 2.02 6.73 -13.62
CA GLY A 3 2.31 5.85 -12.48
C GLY A 3 1.73 6.37 -11.16
N ILE A 4 1.14 5.48 -10.36
CA ILE A 4 0.45 5.82 -9.09
C ILE A 4 1.38 5.88 -7.86
N SER A 5 2.68 5.60 -8.02
CA SER A 5 3.63 5.42 -6.91
C SER A 5 3.64 6.59 -5.90
N ARG A 6 3.52 7.84 -6.38
CA ARG A 6 3.45 9.05 -5.54
C ARG A 6 2.20 9.16 -4.64
N LYS A 7 1.16 8.37 -4.93
CA LYS A 7 -0.15 8.40 -4.27
C LYS A 7 -0.48 7.13 -3.49
N ALA A 8 0.19 6.01 -3.79
CA ALA A 8 -0.16 4.69 -3.26
C ALA A 8 -0.24 4.64 -1.72
N TRP A 9 0.65 5.35 -1.01
CA TRP A 9 0.69 5.40 0.45
C TRP A 9 -0.60 5.88 1.13
N ARG A 10 -1.42 6.66 0.42
CA ARG A 10 -2.65 7.26 0.96
C ARG A 10 -3.72 6.23 1.24
N PHE A 11 -3.71 5.14 0.47
CA PHE A 11 -4.73 4.10 0.53
C PHE A 11 -4.55 3.15 1.71
N ALA A 12 -3.41 3.20 2.42
CA ALA A 12 -3.15 2.28 3.54
C ALA A 12 -4.20 2.39 4.66
N GLY A 13 -4.68 3.61 4.93
CA GLY A 13 -5.75 3.83 5.90
C GLY A 13 -7.09 3.22 5.45
N GLU A 14 -7.44 3.37 4.18
CA GLU A 14 -8.65 2.77 3.60
C GLU A 14 -8.57 1.24 3.60
N MET A 15 -7.41 0.67 3.26
CA MET A 15 -7.20 -0.78 3.31
C MET A 15 -7.39 -1.33 4.75
N ARG A 16 -6.86 -0.63 5.77
CA ARG A 16 -7.11 -0.99 7.17
C ARG A 16 -8.58 -0.85 7.56
N ALA A 17 -9.27 0.20 7.10
CA ALA A 17 -10.70 0.36 7.36
C ALA A 17 -11.51 -0.81 6.78
N ILE A 18 -11.17 -1.26 5.57
CA ILE A 18 -11.79 -2.44 4.95
C ILE A 18 -11.44 -3.72 5.73
N ALA A 19 -10.18 -3.90 6.12
CA ALA A 19 -9.76 -5.03 6.95
C ALA A 19 -10.57 -5.12 8.26
N THR A 20 -10.69 -4.01 8.98
CA THR A 20 -11.52 -3.90 10.19
C THR A 20 -12.97 -4.26 9.91
N ASN A 21 -13.56 -3.78 8.80
CA ASN A 21 -14.93 -4.11 8.46
C ASN A 21 -15.14 -5.58 8.06
N TYR A 22 -14.13 -6.23 7.47
CA TYR A 22 -14.20 -7.65 7.14
C TYR A 22 -14.11 -8.50 8.41
N SER A 23 -13.12 -8.20 9.27
CA SER A 23 -12.93 -8.93 10.53
C SER A 23 -14.15 -8.79 11.47
N SER A 24 -14.85 -7.66 11.46
CA SER A 24 -16.04 -7.44 12.30
C SER A 24 -17.21 -8.37 11.96
N VAL A 25 -17.26 -8.91 10.74
CA VAL A 25 -18.25 -9.89 10.29
C VAL A 25 -17.64 -11.28 10.06
N SER A 26 -16.48 -11.57 10.69
CA SER A 26 -15.77 -12.85 10.58
C SER A 26 -15.34 -13.23 9.15
N LEU A 27 -15.11 -12.24 8.28
CA LEU A 27 -14.55 -12.45 6.94
C LEU A 27 -13.02 -12.31 6.95
N PRO A 28 -12.30 -12.94 5.99
CA PRO A 28 -10.85 -12.79 5.88
C PRO A 28 -10.42 -11.37 5.55
N ASP A 29 -9.54 -10.80 6.35
CA ASP A 29 -9.02 -9.42 6.25
C ASP A 29 -7.56 -9.36 5.75
N GLY A 30 -6.84 -10.47 5.80
CA GLY A 30 -5.39 -10.56 5.55
C GLY A 30 -4.92 -9.98 4.21
N PHE A 31 -5.76 -10.02 3.16
CA PHE A 31 -5.45 -9.36 1.89
C PHE A 31 -5.35 -7.85 2.04
N HIS A 32 -6.32 -7.23 2.73
CA HIS A 32 -6.38 -5.80 2.93
C HIS A 32 -5.28 -5.34 3.90
N GLU A 33 -4.99 -6.11 4.94
CA GLU A 33 -3.84 -5.89 5.82
C GLU A 33 -2.51 -5.93 5.07
N ALA A 34 -2.31 -6.93 4.21
CA ALA A 34 -1.11 -7.01 3.37
C ALA A 34 -1.02 -5.84 2.39
N ALA A 35 -2.13 -5.45 1.76
CA ALA A 35 -2.20 -4.31 0.86
C ALA A 35 -1.84 -3.00 1.58
N ALA A 36 -2.35 -2.79 2.80
CA ALA A 36 -2.02 -1.63 3.63
C ALA A 36 -0.51 -1.54 3.87
N LYS A 37 0.11 -2.64 4.32
CA LYS A 37 1.57 -2.72 4.55
C LYS A 37 2.38 -2.42 3.29
N ARG A 38 1.96 -2.92 2.13
CA ARG A 38 2.62 -2.62 0.84
C ARG A 38 2.48 -1.15 0.45
N GLN A 39 1.31 -0.56 0.63
CA GLN A 39 1.06 0.84 0.33
C GLN A 39 1.85 1.77 1.27
N GLU A 40 2.00 1.44 2.55
CA GLU A 40 2.84 2.21 3.48
C GLU A 40 4.30 2.29 3.05
N ARG A 41 4.85 1.20 2.52
CA ARG A 41 6.23 1.19 1.98
C ARG A 41 6.42 2.19 0.84
N MET A 42 5.34 2.55 0.14
CA MET A 42 5.37 3.54 -0.94
C MET A 42 5.41 4.99 -0.42
N ALA A 43 5.40 5.24 0.90
CA ALA A 43 5.48 6.59 1.47
C ALA A 43 6.77 7.33 1.06
N GLY A 44 7.86 6.61 0.78
CA GLY A 44 9.11 7.17 0.26
C GLY A 44 9.00 7.85 -1.11
N PHE A 45 7.90 7.62 -1.85
CA PHE A 45 7.59 8.27 -3.13
C PHE A 45 6.67 9.49 -2.98
N LYS A 46 6.23 9.82 -1.77
CA LYS A 46 5.36 10.98 -1.53
C LYS A 46 6.03 12.24 -2.07
N ASN A 47 5.26 13.03 -2.82
CA ASN A 47 5.69 14.30 -3.43
C ASN A 47 6.88 14.19 -4.42
N LYS A 48 7.27 12.99 -4.84
CA LYS A 48 8.27 12.76 -5.88
C LYS A 48 7.62 12.60 -7.26
N PRO A 49 8.37 12.78 -8.36
CA PRO A 49 7.95 12.34 -9.68
C PRO A 49 7.57 10.85 -9.69
N PRO A 50 6.71 10.39 -10.61
CA PRO A 50 6.40 8.98 -10.74
C PRO A 50 7.67 8.13 -10.88
N ALA A 51 7.87 7.20 -9.95
CA ALA A 51 9.00 6.29 -9.99
C ALA A 51 8.87 5.27 -11.14
N LYS A 52 10.00 4.84 -11.70
CA LYS A 52 10.09 3.67 -12.58
C LYS A 52 9.79 2.39 -11.80
N ILE A 53 9.62 1.26 -12.50
CA ILE A 53 9.21 0.01 -11.87
C ILE A 53 10.27 -0.55 -10.89
N ASP A 54 11.56 -0.46 -11.21
CA ASP A 54 12.63 -1.02 -10.36
C ASP A 54 12.64 -0.48 -8.92
N PRO A 55 12.69 0.85 -8.68
CA PRO A 55 12.63 1.36 -7.31
C PRO A 55 11.31 1.06 -6.59
N VAL A 56 10.21 0.87 -7.34
CA VAL A 56 8.93 0.43 -6.75
C VAL A 56 9.04 -1.01 -6.26
N ILE A 57 9.64 -1.91 -7.04
CA ILE A 57 9.86 -3.30 -6.63
C ILE A 57 10.77 -3.35 -5.40
N GLU A 58 11.88 -2.59 -5.39
CA GLU A 58 12.78 -2.50 -4.22
C GLU A 58 12.02 -2.07 -2.96
N ALA A 59 11.21 -1.01 -3.05
CA ALA A 59 10.41 -0.54 -1.94
C ALA A 59 9.40 -1.59 -1.44
N LEU A 60 8.82 -2.39 -2.34
CA LEU A 60 7.87 -3.44 -1.97
C LEU A 60 8.55 -4.63 -1.31
N LEU A 61 9.73 -5.02 -1.77
CA LEU A 61 10.49 -6.17 -1.25
C LEU A 61 11.16 -5.88 0.10
N ASN A 62 11.58 -4.64 0.34
CA ASN A 62 12.24 -4.26 1.58
C ASN A 62 11.34 -4.49 2.81
N HIS A 63 11.85 -5.27 3.75
CA HIS A 63 11.25 -5.55 5.05
C HIS A 63 12.18 -4.94 6.12
N PRO A 64 11.68 -4.20 7.14
CA PRO A 64 12.40 -4.19 8.41
C PRO A 64 12.45 -5.61 8.98
#